data_AF-A0A2E0BLM4-F1
#
_entry.id   AF-A0A2E0BLM4-F1
#
_cell.length_a   1.000
_cell.length_b   1.000
_cell.length_c   1.000
_cell.angle_alpha   90.00
_cell.angle_beta   90.00
_cell.angle_gamma   90.00
#
_symmetry.space_group_name_H-M   'P 1'
#
loop_
_entity.id
_entity.type
_entity.pdbx_description
1 polymer ?
#
loop_
_entity_poly.entity_id
_entity_poly.type
_entity_poly.pdbx_seq_one_letter_code
_entity_poly.pdbx_strand_id
1 'polypeptide(L)'
;MAWKKSKDKESDGFFIEKSSLKPMETLENLSNNSNYWRAKTEGHAYIPKNETTELAFPKFSEILNQKFFEYLAEQFSLDHNGAHGYHHWLRVLYNGRLLCSRNSANIKVVELFSLLHDSKRSNKKSDPEHGERAAIFAETMRGTWFTVTDKELQLLQDACILHSEGLRDKDVTIQTCWDADRLDNYHTEVDLNFSLLSDDLAKQELIIFEAGQRALMQAFKSA
;
A
#
# COMPACT_ATOMS: atom_id res chain seq x y z
N MET A 1 -20.44 30.60 -18.16
CA MET A 1 -21.10 30.84 -16.85
C MET A 1 -20.17 30.33 -15.77
N ALA A 2 -19.86 31.17 -14.80
CA ALA A 2 -18.81 30.99 -13.81
C ALA A 2 -19.42 30.75 -12.43
N TRP A 3 -19.09 29.63 -11.77
CA TRP A 3 -19.34 29.39 -10.34
C TRP A 3 -18.19 28.49 -9.84
N LYS A 4 -17.16 29.06 -9.21
CA LYS A 4 -16.99 29.43 -7.77
C LYS A 4 -16.12 28.38 -7.09
N LYS A 5 -14.82 28.70 -6.99
CA LYS A 5 -13.87 28.07 -6.06
C LYS A 5 -14.46 28.18 -4.65
N SER A 6 -14.78 27.06 -4.00
CA SER A 6 -14.91 27.06 -2.55
C SER A 6 -13.51 27.24 -1.97
N LYS A 7 -13.38 28.26 -1.12
CA LYS A 7 -12.23 28.46 -0.26
C LYS A 7 -12.45 27.58 0.97
N ASP A 8 -12.01 26.33 0.90
CA ASP A 8 -11.63 25.59 2.09
C ASP A 8 -10.16 25.20 1.91
N LYS A 9 -9.31 26.08 2.42
CA LYS A 9 -7.90 25.81 2.68
C LYS A 9 -7.88 25.09 4.03
N GLU A 10 -7.68 23.77 4.01
CA GLU A 10 -7.07 22.92 5.06
C GLU A 10 -7.63 21.49 5.00
N SER A 11 -7.19 20.73 4.00
CA SER A 11 -6.90 19.29 4.17
C SER A 11 -5.97 18.83 3.04
N ASP A 12 -4.69 19.15 3.17
CA ASP A 12 -3.59 18.56 2.36
C ASP A 12 -3.38 17.07 2.71
N GLY A 13 -4.47 16.34 2.92
CA GLY A 13 -4.51 14.97 3.44
C GLY A 13 -4.87 13.97 2.36
N PHE A 14 -4.12 12.88 2.32
CA PHE A 14 -4.30 11.71 1.46
C PHE A 14 -5.62 10.91 1.69
N PHE A 15 -6.73 11.54 2.10
CA PHE A 15 -8.02 10.89 2.44
C PHE A 15 -9.25 11.45 1.69
N ILE A 16 -10.16 10.58 1.22
CA ILE A 16 -11.45 11.00 0.65
C ILE A 16 -12.36 11.36 1.82
N GLU A 17 -13.04 12.49 1.74
CA GLU A 17 -14.01 12.86 2.78
C GLU A 17 -15.22 11.94 2.78
N LYS A 18 -15.61 11.44 3.96
CA LYS A 18 -16.79 10.58 4.18
C LYS A 18 -18.07 11.19 3.58
N SER A 19 -18.15 12.52 3.50
CA SER A 19 -19.23 13.30 2.89
C SER A 19 -19.40 13.09 1.38
N SER A 20 -18.38 12.56 0.70
CA SER A 20 -18.35 12.37 -0.76
C SER A 20 -18.87 11.00 -1.21
N LEU A 21 -19.20 10.11 -0.27
CA LEU A 21 -19.66 8.74 -0.55
C LEU A 21 -21.18 8.71 -0.75
N LYS A 22 -21.67 7.98 -1.77
CA LYS A 22 -23.11 7.78 -2.01
C LYS A 22 -23.55 6.36 -1.63
N PRO A 23 -24.73 6.19 -1.01
CA PRO A 23 -25.27 4.87 -0.63
C PRO A 23 -25.57 3.98 -1.84
N MET A 24 -25.24 2.69 -1.72
CA MET A 24 -25.43 1.66 -2.75
C MET A 24 -26.90 1.22 -2.93
N GLU A 25 -27.82 1.70 -2.09
CA GLU A 25 -29.27 1.41 -2.14
C GLU A 25 -29.97 2.02 -3.37
N THR A 26 -29.23 2.66 -4.29
CA THR A 26 -29.75 3.19 -5.56
C THR A 26 -29.47 2.28 -6.78
N LEU A 27 -28.91 1.09 -6.57
CA LEU A 27 -28.42 0.21 -7.65
C LEU A 27 -29.12 -1.15 -7.75
N GLU A 28 -30.45 -1.21 -7.59
CA GLU A 28 -31.22 -2.34 -8.13
C GLU A 28 -31.17 -2.30 -9.68
N ASN A 29 -30.85 -3.44 -10.31
CA ASN A 29 -30.67 -3.67 -11.76
C ASN A 29 -29.38 -3.11 -12.41
N LEU A 30 -28.24 -3.73 -12.09
CA LEU A 30 -26.89 -3.41 -12.58
C LEU A 30 -26.72 -3.36 -14.11
N SER A 31 -27.53 -4.07 -14.90
CA SER A 31 -27.40 -4.07 -16.37
C SER A 31 -27.92 -2.79 -17.03
N ASN A 32 -28.78 -2.00 -16.37
CA ASN A 32 -29.39 -0.78 -16.92
C ASN A 32 -29.04 0.49 -16.12
N ASN A 33 -28.14 0.41 -15.14
CA ASN A 33 -27.89 1.53 -14.25
C ASN A 33 -26.78 2.46 -14.77
N SER A 34 -27.18 3.58 -15.36
CA SER A 34 -26.27 4.58 -15.93
C SER A 34 -25.30 5.18 -14.90
N ASN A 35 -25.66 5.18 -13.60
CA ASN A 35 -24.79 5.70 -12.54
C ASN A 35 -23.61 4.76 -12.23
N TYR A 36 -23.80 3.44 -12.38
CA TYR A 36 -22.71 2.45 -12.26
C TYR A 36 -21.66 2.65 -13.35
N TRP A 37 -22.09 2.81 -14.61
CA TRP A 37 -21.18 3.09 -15.72
C TRP A 37 -20.50 4.45 -15.58
N ARG A 38 -21.22 5.46 -15.07
CA ARG A 38 -20.68 6.80 -14.85
C ARG A 38 -19.60 6.83 -13.77
N ALA A 39 -19.80 6.14 -12.64
CA ALA A 39 -18.79 6.01 -11.57
C ALA A 39 -17.53 5.27 -12.03
N LYS A 40 -17.65 4.31 -12.96
CA LYS A 40 -16.53 3.60 -13.60
C LYS A 40 -15.73 4.49 -14.56
N THR A 41 -16.38 5.39 -15.31
CA THR A 41 -15.69 6.40 -16.14
C THR A 41 -15.06 7.53 -15.33
N GLU A 42 -15.52 7.77 -14.10
CA GLU A 42 -15.05 8.84 -13.21
C GLU A 42 -14.04 8.36 -12.14
N GLY A 43 -13.77 7.05 -12.04
CA GLY A 43 -12.65 6.49 -11.24
C GLY A 43 -12.93 6.21 -9.76
N HIS A 44 -14.17 5.88 -9.38
CA HIS A 44 -14.55 5.64 -7.97
C HIS A 44 -14.59 4.15 -7.57
N ALA A 45 -14.15 3.83 -6.34
CA ALA A 45 -14.17 2.49 -5.73
C ALA A 45 -15.35 2.30 -4.75
N TYR A 46 -15.85 1.07 -4.59
CA TYR A 46 -17.00 0.69 -3.74
C TYR A 46 -16.54 -0.18 -2.54
N ILE A 47 -17.19 -0.04 -1.36
CA ILE A 47 -16.87 -0.77 -0.10
C ILE A 47 -18.13 -1.47 0.46
N PRO A 48 -18.05 -2.70 1.04
CA PRO A 48 -19.18 -3.36 1.70
C PRO A 48 -19.41 -2.88 3.14
N LYS A 49 -20.69 -2.94 3.53
CA LYS A 49 -21.24 -2.55 4.84
C LYS A 49 -20.72 -3.46 5.94
N ASN A 50 -19.86 -2.95 6.83
CA ASN A 50 -19.88 -3.20 8.28
C ASN A 50 -18.73 -2.43 8.97
N GLU A 51 -19.11 -1.43 9.75
CA GLU A 51 -18.21 -0.53 10.47
C GLU A 51 -17.46 -1.25 11.60
N THR A 52 -16.14 -1.09 11.65
CA THR A 52 -15.39 -0.90 12.90
C THR A 52 -14.02 -0.31 12.55
N THR A 53 -13.90 1.01 12.69
CA THR A 53 -12.75 1.83 12.28
C THR A 53 -12.31 1.60 10.83
N GLU A 54 -13.07 2.18 9.89
CA GLU A 54 -12.72 2.25 8.47
C GLU A 54 -11.39 2.98 8.29
N LEU A 55 -10.27 2.26 8.28
CA LEU A 55 -9.15 2.74 7.48
C LEU A 55 -9.68 2.85 6.05
N ALA A 56 -9.85 4.08 5.58
CA ALA A 56 -10.14 4.33 4.19
C ALA A 56 -9.02 3.69 3.35
N PHE A 57 -9.39 2.97 2.29
CA PHE A 57 -8.42 2.43 1.35
C PHE A 57 -7.43 3.53 0.93
N PRO A 58 -6.13 3.20 0.76
CA PRO A 58 -5.14 4.19 0.37
C PRO A 58 -5.60 4.94 -0.89
N LYS A 59 -5.55 6.28 -0.86
CA LYS A 59 -5.86 7.08 -2.05
C LYS A 59 -5.05 6.64 -3.25
N PHE A 60 -5.65 6.72 -4.43
CA PHE A 60 -4.88 6.57 -5.65
C PHE A 60 -3.80 7.65 -5.77
N SER A 61 -2.69 7.27 -6.39
CA SER A 61 -1.53 8.09 -6.69
C SER A 61 -1.09 7.82 -8.13
N GLU A 62 0.04 8.39 -8.53
CA GLU A 62 0.70 8.02 -9.79
C GLU A 62 0.99 6.51 -9.87
N ILE A 63 1.42 5.90 -8.76
CA ILE A 63 1.75 4.48 -8.69
C ILE A 63 0.51 3.64 -8.39
N LEU A 64 -0.14 3.88 -7.23
CA LEU A 64 -1.35 3.12 -6.88
C LEU A 64 -2.52 3.65 -7.70
N ASN A 65 -2.86 2.93 -8.76
CA ASN A 65 -4.09 3.12 -9.51
C ASN A 65 -4.79 1.78 -9.74
N GLN A 66 -6.08 1.82 -10.07
CA GLN A 66 -6.89 0.61 -10.22
C GLN A 66 -6.30 -0.38 -11.24
N LYS A 67 -5.90 0.09 -12.43
CA LYS A 67 -5.41 -0.80 -13.49
C LYS A 67 -4.12 -1.51 -13.08
N PHE A 68 -3.19 -0.79 -12.49
CA PHE A 68 -1.93 -1.37 -12.04
C PHE A 68 -2.16 -2.37 -10.91
N PHE A 69 -3.02 -2.03 -9.94
CA PHE A 69 -3.35 -2.91 -8.83
C PHE A 69 -4.04 -4.20 -9.29
N GLU A 70 -5.01 -4.10 -10.20
CA GLU A 70 -5.69 -5.26 -10.82
C GLU A 70 -4.70 -6.14 -11.60
N TYR A 71 -3.76 -5.52 -12.33
CA TYR A 71 -2.72 -6.28 -13.02
C TYR A 71 -1.82 -7.04 -12.05
N LEU A 72 -1.31 -6.40 -11.00
CA LEU A 72 -0.50 -7.07 -9.97
C LEU A 72 -1.27 -8.22 -9.31
N ALA A 73 -2.55 -7.98 -9.05
CA ALA A 73 -3.47 -8.96 -8.51
C ALA A 73 -3.58 -10.22 -9.38
N GLU A 74 -3.78 -10.05 -10.68
CA GLU A 74 -3.82 -11.16 -11.65
C GLU A 74 -2.50 -11.95 -11.73
N GLN A 75 -1.37 -11.30 -11.44
CA GLN A 75 -0.05 -11.93 -11.46
C GLN A 75 0.32 -12.68 -10.18
N PHE A 76 -0.49 -12.58 -9.11
CA PHE A 76 -0.21 -13.22 -7.83
C PHE A 76 -0.84 -14.61 -7.74
N SER A 77 -0.02 -15.63 -7.58
CA SER A 77 -0.45 -17.03 -7.63
C SER A 77 -0.93 -17.61 -6.30
N LEU A 78 -0.83 -16.85 -5.20
CA LEU A 78 -1.24 -17.29 -3.87
C LEU A 78 -2.61 -16.71 -3.50
N ASP A 79 -3.11 -17.13 -2.34
CA ASP A 79 -4.37 -16.64 -1.78
C ASP A 79 -4.30 -15.14 -1.46
N HIS A 80 -5.11 -14.35 -2.16
CA HIS A 80 -5.21 -12.90 -2.00
C HIS A 80 -5.65 -12.46 -0.59
N ASN A 81 -6.34 -13.33 0.15
CA ASN A 81 -6.77 -13.09 1.52
C ASN A 81 -5.81 -13.69 2.57
N GLY A 82 -4.71 -14.30 2.10
CA GLY A 82 -3.64 -14.85 2.93
C GLY A 82 -2.71 -13.78 3.50
N ALA A 83 -1.73 -14.23 4.30
CA ALA A 83 -0.81 -13.34 5.02
C ALA A 83 -0.02 -12.39 4.10
N HIS A 84 0.28 -12.81 2.87
CA HIS A 84 1.07 -12.05 1.89
C HIS A 84 0.21 -11.48 0.75
N GLY A 85 -1.11 -11.43 0.95
CA GLY A 85 -2.07 -10.98 -0.05
C GLY A 85 -2.28 -9.46 -0.05
N TYR A 86 -3.31 -9.01 -0.76
CA TYR A 86 -3.53 -7.58 -1.03
C TYR A 86 -3.68 -6.71 0.21
N HIS A 87 -4.30 -7.24 1.26
CA HIS A 87 -4.46 -6.50 2.50
C HIS A 87 -3.12 -6.20 3.16
N HIS A 88 -2.15 -7.12 3.07
CA HIS A 88 -0.79 -6.88 3.52
C HIS A 88 -0.14 -5.76 2.70
N TRP A 89 -0.15 -5.85 1.37
CA TRP A 89 0.44 -4.82 0.50
C TRP A 89 -0.15 -3.42 0.77
N LEU A 90 -1.46 -3.33 1.00
CA LEU A 90 -2.14 -2.06 1.28
C LEU A 90 -1.81 -1.51 2.68
N ARG A 91 -1.59 -2.37 3.69
CA ARG A 91 -1.14 -1.94 5.01
C ARG A 91 0.34 -1.51 4.99
N VAL A 92 1.20 -2.24 4.28
CA VAL A 92 2.59 -1.83 4.02
C VAL A 92 2.61 -0.48 3.30
N LEU A 93 1.79 -0.28 2.28
CA LEU A 93 1.64 0.99 1.58
C LEU A 93 1.20 2.13 2.52
N TYR A 94 0.23 1.84 3.40
CA TYR A 94 -0.22 2.81 4.40
C TYR A 94 0.93 3.22 5.33
N ASN A 95 1.65 2.24 5.88
CA ASN A 95 2.80 2.47 6.75
C ASN A 95 3.89 3.29 6.02
N GLY A 96 4.22 2.90 4.78
CA GLY A 96 5.23 3.57 3.97
C GLY A 96 4.89 5.03 3.67
N ARG A 97 3.63 5.32 3.31
CA ARG A 97 3.16 6.71 3.11
C ARG A 97 3.24 7.54 4.39
N LEU A 98 2.87 6.96 5.52
CA LEU A 98 2.96 7.63 6.82
C LEU A 98 4.41 7.97 7.17
N LEU A 99 5.34 7.03 6.98
CA LEU A 99 6.76 7.25 7.23
C LEU A 99 7.36 8.31 6.28
N CYS A 100 7.01 8.25 4.98
CA CYS A 100 7.43 9.25 4.00
C CYS A 100 6.97 10.67 4.36
N SER A 101 5.81 10.83 5.03
CA SER A 101 5.34 12.15 5.47
C SER A 101 6.22 12.77 6.58
N ARG A 102 7.08 11.97 7.21
CA ARG A 102 7.94 12.35 8.34
C ARG A 102 9.43 12.28 8.03
N ASN A 103 9.82 11.83 6.84
CA ASN A 103 11.21 11.72 6.41
C ASN A 103 11.38 12.18 4.96
N SER A 104 12.56 11.95 4.37
CA SER A 104 12.87 12.34 2.99
C SER A 104 12.95 11.17 2.01
N ALA A 105 12.31 10.04 2.32
CA ALA A 105 12.25 8.88 1.44
C ALA A 105 11.57 9.20 0.12
N ASN A 106 12.03 8.54 -0.96
CA ASN A 106 11.36 8.65 -2.25
C ASN A 106 10.03 7.90 -2.22
N ILE A 107 8.93 8.66 -2.16
CA ILE A 107 7.58 8.10 -2.09
C ILE A 107 7.24 7.16 -3.24
N LYS A 108 7.72 7.42 -4.48
CA LYS A 108 7.43 6.55 -5.63
C LYS A 108 8.03 5.15 -5.43
N VAL A 109 9.26 5.07 -4.93
CA VAL A 109 9.92 3.80 -4.64
C VAL A 109 9.21 3.06 -3.51
N VAL A 110 8.80 3.78 -2.47
CA VAL A 110 8.09 3.19 -1.32
C VAL A 110 6.73 2.62 -1.72
N GLU A 111 5.96 3.34 -2.55
CA GLU A 111 4.68 2.83 -3.06
C GLU A 111 4.87 1.60 -3.95
N LEU A 112 5.86 1.63 -4.85
CA LEU A 112 6.19 0.49 -5.72
C LEU A 112 6.61 -0.73 -4.89
N PHE A 113 7.52 -0.56 -3.93
CA PHE A 113 7.96 -1.62 -3.02
C PHE A 113 6.77 -2.25 -2.30
N SER A 114 5.90 -1.41 -1.73
CA SER A 114 4.75 -1.85 -0.94
C SER A 114 3.82 -2.78 -1.74
N LEU A 115 3.66 -2.52 -3.03
CA LEU A 115 2.80 -3.31 -3.92
C LEU A 115 3.51 -4.52 -4.54
N LEU A 116 4.85 -4.52 -4.61
CA LEU A 116 5.63 -5.48 -5.40
C LEU A 116 6.41 -6.51 -4.59
N HIS A 117 6.93 -6.17 -3.40
CA HIS A 117 7.93 -6.97 -2.69
C HIS A 117 7.51 -8.44 -2.49
N ASP A 118 6.23 -8.69 -2.21
CA ASP A 118 5.64 -10.01 -2.02
C ASP A 118 4.84 -10.53 -3.24
N SER A 119 4.73 -9.75 -4.31
CA SER A 119 3.91 -10.09 -5.49
C SER A 119 4.41 -11.31 -6.26
N LYS A 120 5.65 -11.76 -6.02
CA LYS A 120 6.29 -12.92 -6.67
C LYS A 120 6.68 -14.04 -5.72
N ARG A 121 5.96 -14.17 -4.61
CA ARG A 121 6.02 -15.39 -3.79
C ARG A 121 5.47 -16.59 -4.56
N SER A 122 6.21 -17.70 -4.50
CA SER A 122 5.86 -19.02 -5.01
C SER A 122 5.15 -19.88 -3.97
N ASN A 123 5.31 -19.56 -2.67
CA ASN A 123 4.71 -20.31 -1.58
C ASN A 123 4.44 -19.44 -0.33
N LYS A 124 3.63 -19.98 0.60
CA LYS A 124 3.19 -19.30 1.84
C LYS A 124 4.16 -19.42 3.01
N LYS A 125 5.29 -20.11 2.85
CA LYS A 125 6.26 -20.41 3.90
C LYS A 125 7.58 -19.69 3.59
N SER A 126 8.70 -20.38 3.76
CA SER A 126 10.01 -19.87 3.38
C SER A 126 10.11 -19.82 1.86
N ASP A 127 10.39 -18.62 1.36
CA ASP A 127 10.60 -18.37 -0.06
C ASP A 127 11.74 -17.36 -0.23
N PRO A 128 13.00 -17.74 0.03
CA PRO A 128 14.11 -16.78 0.12
C PRO A 128 14.29 -15.91 -1.13
N GLU A 129 13.97 -16.45 -2.30
CA GLU A 129 14.18 -15.81 -3.60
C GLU A 129 13.02 -14.89 -4.05
N HIS A 130 11.95 -14.73 -3.24
CA HIS A 130 10.80 -13.90 -3.64
C HIS A 130 11.18 -12.43 -3.90
N GLY A 131 12.10 -11.87 -3.11
CA GLY A 131 12.61 -10.52 -3.29
C GLY A 131 13.31 -10.31 -4.63
N GLU A 132 14.16 -11.27 -5.04
CA GLU A 132 14.83 -11.27 -6.34
C GLU A 132 13.83 -11.35 -7.50
N ARG A 133 12.85 -12.26 -7.40
CA ARG A 133 11.79 -12.35 -8.42
C ARG A 133 10.94 -11.09 -8.49
N ALA A 134 10.66 -10.44 -7.37
CA ALA A 134 9.96 -9.15 -7.33
C ALA A 134 10.78 -8.04 -7.99
N ALA A 135 12.09 -7.99 -7.76
CA ALA A 135 13.01 -7.03 -8.37
C ALA A 135 13.11 -7.20 -9.91
N ILE A 136 13.23 -8.44 -10.38
CA ILE A 136 13.19 -8.75 -11.82
C ILE A 136 11.84 -8.35 -12.41
N PHE A 137 10.74 -8.68 -11.73
CA PHE A 137 9.41 -8.31 -12.20
C PHE A 137 9.22 -6.79 -12.30
N ALA A 138 9.69 -6.03 -11.30
CA ALA A 138 9.67 -4.56 -11.33
C ALA A 138 10.37 -3.99 -12.58
N GLU A 139 11.52 -4.55 -12.97
CA GLU A 139 12.22 -4.15 -14.18
C GLU A 139 11.39 -4.36 -15.44
N THR A 140 10.70 -5.50 -15.56
CA THR A 140 9.82 -5.79 -16.72
C THR A 140 8.63 -4.83 -16.84
N MET A 141 8.23 -4.18 -15.75
CA MET A 141 7.08 -3.26 -15.72
C MET A 141 7.46 -1.80 -15.99
N ARG A 142 8.76 -1.45 -15.89
CA ARG A 142 9.26 -0.10 -16.10
C ARG A 142 8.96 0.39 -17.52
N GLY A 143 8.47 1.62 -17.63
CA GLY A 143 8.11 2.27 -18.89
C GLY A 143 6.76 1.82 -19.47
N THR A 144 6.14 0.78 -18.91
CA THR A 144 4.79 0.33 -19.32
C THR A 144 3.75 0.66 -18.25
N TRP A 145 4.03 0.29 -16.99
CA TRP A 145 3.10 0.50 -15.87
C TRP A 145 3.45 1.72 -15.02
N PHE A 146 4.73 2.07 -14.94
CA PHE A 146 5.22 3.22 -14.21
C PHE A 146 6.52 3.75 -14.82
N THR A 147 6.84 5.02 -14.56
CA THR A 147 8.09 5.65 -15.00
C THR A 147 8.97 5.92 -13.78
N VAL A 148 10.17 5.39 -13.80
CA VAL A 148 11.21 5.61 -12.79
C VAL A 148 12.56 5.85 -13.45
N THR A 149 13.41 6.63 -12.78
CA THR A 149 14.83 6.79 -13.13
C THR A 149 15.61 5.50 -12.84
N ASP A 150 16.83 5.38 -13.36
CA ASP A 150 17.69 4.21 -13.07
C ASP A 150 17.99 4.10 -11.57
N LYS A 151 18.21 5.25 -10.90
CA LYS A 151 18.42 5.28 -9.46
C LYS A 151 17.19 4.81 -8.68
N GLU A 152 16.00 5.23 -9.07
CA GLU A 152 14.75 4.79 -8.43
C GLU A 152 14.50 3.30 -8.65
N LEU A 153 14.80 2.76 -9.84
CA LEU A 153 14.71 1.33 -10.11
C LEU A 153 15.70 0.55 -9.24
N GLN A 154 16.95 1.00 -9.15
CA GLN A 154 17.97 0.36 -8.30
C GLN A 154 17.53 0.31 -6.84
N LEU A 155 17.05 1.44 -6.28
CA LEU A 155 16.54 1.48 -4.91
C LEU A 155 15.37 0.52 -4.70
N LEU A 156 14.45 0.41 -5.66
CA LEU A 156 13.34 -0.52 -5.62
C LEU A 156 13.82 -1.98 -5.64
N GLN A 157 14.76 -2.30 -6.52
CA GLN A 157 15.32 -3.66 -6.64
C GLN A 157 16.06 -4.05 -5.36
N ASP A 158 16.94 -3.20 -4.84
CA ASP A 158 17.68 -3.44 -3.61
C ASP A 158 16.74 -3.60 -2.41
N ALA A 159 15.72 -2.74 -2.31
CA ALA A 159 14.71 -2.84 -1.28
C ALA A 159 13.95 -4.18 -1.36
N CYS A 160 13.52 -4.60 -2.55
CA CYS A 160 12.83 -5.88 -2.76
C CYS A 160 13.73 -7.07 -2.43
N ILE A 161 14.97 -7.11 -2.93
CA ILE A 161 15.90 -8.25 -2.76
C ILE A 161 16.19 -8.51 -1.27
N LEU A 162 16.40 -7.46 -0.49
CA LEU A 162 16.98 -7.57 0.86
C LEU A 162 15.96 -7.40 2.00
N HIS A 163 14.69 -7.15 1.73
CA HIS A 163 13.73 -6.80 2.81
C HIS A 163 13.55 -7.89 3.88
N SER A 164 13.75 -9.16 3.52
CA SER A 164 13.64 -10.31 4.44
C SER A 164 14.95 -10.67 5.16
N GLU A 165 16.07 -9.99 4.88
CA GLU A 165 17.41 -10.36 5.40
C GLU A 165 17.71 -9.82 6.81
N GLY A 166 16.77 -9.09 7.42
CA GLY A 166 16.95 -8.55 8.77
C GLY A 166 18.01 -7.44 8.86
N LEU A 167 18.15 -6.63 7.80
CA LEU A 167 19.17 -5.58 7.69
C LEU A 167 18.67 -4.18 8.07
N ARG A 168 19.62 -3.27 8.28
CA ARG A 168 19.42 -1.82 8.33
C ARG A 168 20.22 -1.15 7.21
N ASP A 169 19.65 -0.12 6.60
CA ASP A 169 20.31 0.66 5.55
C ASP A 169 20.46 2.13 5.94
N LYS A 170 21.42 2.82 5.31
CA LYS A 170 21.65 4.26 5.48
C LYS A 170 20.85 5.09 4.48
N ASP A 171 20.43 4.51 3.35
CA ASP A 171 19.49 5.16 2.44
C ASP A 171 18.09 5.13 3.06
N VAL A 172 17.58 6.33 3.35
CA VAL A 172 16.28 6.53 3.99
C VAL A 172 15.13 5.91 3.20
N THR A 173 15.24 5.79 1.87
CA THR A 173 14.20 5.20 1.03
C THR A 173 14.13 3.69 1.25
N ILE A 174 15.28 3.00 1.17
CA ILE A 174 15.37 1.55 1.39
C ILE A 174 14.92 1.20 2.82
N GLN A 175 15.44 1.93 3.82
CA GLN A 175 15.05 1.70 5.21
C GLN A 175 13.55 1.95 5.43
N THR A 176 12.95 2.96 4.78
CA THR A 176 11.50 3.23 4.88
C THR A 176 10.67 2.10 4.28
N CYS A 177 11.09 1.51 3.15
CA CYS A 177 10.45 0.34 2.57
C CYS A 177 10.43 -0.81 3.59
N TRP A 178 11.57 -1.14 4.18
CA TRP A 178 11.67 -2.23 5.14
C TRP A 178 10.93 -1.96 6.46
N ASP A 179 11.00 -0.73 6.97
CA ASP A 179 10.25 -0.33 8.16
C ASP A 179 8.74 -0.45 7.94
N ALA A 180 8.25 -0.06 6.75
CA ALA A 180 6.84 -0.17 6.40
C ALA A 180 6.32 -1.62 6.40
N ASP A 181 7.14 -2.55 5.90
CA ASP A 181 6.85 -3.99 5.89
C ASP A 181 6.93 -4.61 7.29
N ARG A 182 8.01 -4.33 8.03
CA ARG A 182 8.20 -4.80 9.42
C ARG A 182 7.07 -4.35 10.34
N LEU A 183 6.55 -3.14 10.14
CA LEU A 183 5.40 -2.61 10.88
C LEU A 183 4.11 -3.41 10.63
N ASP A 184 3.96 -4.06 9.48
CA ASP A 184 2.81 -4.93 9.20
C ASP A 184 3.01 -6.38 9.69
N ASN A 185 4.26 -6.80 9.86
CA ASN A 185 4.64 -8.10 10.43
C ASN A 185 4.52 -8.15 11.97
N TYR A 186 3.48 -7.52 12.53
CA TYR A 186 3.22 -7.52 13.97
C TYR A 186 2.72 -8.90 14.42
N HIS A 187 3.62 -9.73 14.94
CA HIS A 187 3.29 -10.96 15.66
C HIS A 187 3.52 -10.81 17.16
N THR A 188 2.80 -11.60 17.95
CA THR A 188 2.89 -11.68 19.43
C THR A 188 4.25 -12.16 19.97
N GLU A 189 5.25 -12.37 19.11
CA GLU A 189 6.66 -12.58 19.46
C GLU A 189 7.44 -11.30 19.12
N VAL A 190 7.10 -10.25 19.87
CA VAL A 190 7.60 -8.89 19.74
C VAL A 190 8.99 -8.80 20.36
N ASP A 191 10.05 -8.67 19.55
CA ASP A 191 11.20 -7.80 19.90
C ASP A 191 12.23 -7.64 18.77
N LEU A 192 12.45 -8.67 17.94
CA LEU A 192 13.58 -8.64 17.00
C LEU A 192 13.40 -7.68 15.81
N ASN A 193 12.21 -7.65 15.20
CA ASN A 193 11.97 -6.79 14.03
C ASN A 193 11.98 -5.29 14.37
N PHE A 194 11.64 -4.92 15.61
CA PHE A 194 11.64 -3.52 16.03
C PHE A 194 13.03 -2.97 16.31
N SER A 195 13.98 -3.84 16.68
CA SER A 195 15.39 -3.45 16.79
C SER A 195 16.03 -3.05 15.44
N LEU A 196 15.40 -3.46 14.33
CA LEU A 196 15.83 -3.18 12.97
C LEU A 196 15.13 -1.96 12.35
N LEU A 197 14.19 -1.35 13.07
CA LEU A 197 13.61 -0.08 12.69
C LEU A 197 14.68 1.02 12.71
N SER A 198 14.49 2.07 11.92
CA SER A 198 15.37 3.24 11.97
C SER A 198 15.42 3.89 13.36
N ASP A 199 16.56 4.50 13.74
CA ASP A 199 16.76 5.05 15.10
C ASP A 199 15.77 6.17 15.46
N ASP A 200 15.23 6.87 14.45
CA ASP A 200 14.24 7.93 14.63
C ASP A 200 12.81 7.41 14.96
N LEU A 201 12.57 6.09 14.85
CA LEU A 201 11.30 5.44 15.25
C LEU A 201 11.15 5.31 16.77
N ALA A 202 12.19 5.54 17.57
CA ALA A 202 12.08 5.59 19.03
C ALA A 202 11.12 6.70 19.52
N LYS A 203 10.86 7.73 18.72
CA LYS A 203 9.86 8.78 19.00
C LYS A 203 8.46 8.45 18.46
N GLN A 204 8.30 7.28 17.86
CA GLN A 204 7.16 6.86 17.05
C GLN A 204 6.50 5.58 17.60
N GLU A 205 6.65 5.29 18.91
CA GLU A 205 5.97 4.17 19.59
C GLU A 205 4.47 4.11 19.27
N LEU A 206 3.81 5.27 19.12
CA LEU A 206 2.43 5.37 18.67
C LEU A 206 2.21 4.81 17.25
N ILE A 207 3.15 5.00 16.31
CA ILE A 207 3.06 4.41 14.96
C ILE A 207 3.16 2.89 15.04
N ILE A 208 4.09 2.36 15.85
CA ILE A 208 4.26 0.91 16.03
C ILE A 208 2.97 0.33 16.59
N PHE A 209 2.40 0.98 17.63
CA PHE A 209 1.12 0.59 18.20
C PHE A 209 0.00 0.62 17.16
N GLU A 210 -0.17 1.72 16.44
CA GLU A 210 -1.22 1.84 15.41
C GLU A 210 -1.02 0.83 14.27
N ALA A 211 0.22 0.54 13.87
CA ALA A 211 0.53 -0.49 12.87
C ALA A 211 0.18 -1.88 13.36
N GLY A 212 0.52 -2.21 14.61
CA GLY A 212 0.11 -3.44 15.26
C GLY A 212 -1.40 -3.59 15.30
N GLN A 213 -2.14 -2.52 15.62
CA GLN A 213 -3.61 -2.54 15.57
C GLN A 213 -4.12 -2.80 14.15
N ARG A 214 -3.54 -2.19 13.11
CA ARG A 214 -3.89 -2.45 11.70
C ARG A 214 -3.70 -3.91 11.30
N ALA A 215 -2.57 -4.50 11.69
CA ALA A 215 -2.23 -5.88 11.40
C ALA A 215 -3.17 -6.85 12.15
N LEU A 216 -3.33 -6.67 13.47
CA LEU A 216 -4.17 -7.51 14.33
C LEU A 216 -5.65 -7.48 13.94
N MET A 217 -6.17 -6.30 13.59
CA MET A 217 -7.56 -6.15 13.15
C MET A 217 -7.80 -6.60 11.70
N GLN A 218 -6.76 -7.06 10.99
CA GLN A 218 -6.81 -7.40 9.57
C GLN A 218 -7.46 -6.28 8.75
N ALA A 219 -7.00 -5.03 8.96
CA ALA A 219 -7.54 -3.87 8.26
C ALA A 219 -7.61 -4.11 6.75
N PHE A 220 -8.69 -3.60 6.13
CA PHE A 220 -9.11 -3.78 4.74
C PHE A 220 -9.73 -5.14 4.39
N LYS A 221 -9.64 -6.17 5.24
CA LYS A 221 -10.28 -7.47 4.97
C LYS A 221 -11.79 -7.35 5.13
N SER A 222 -12.55 -7.73 4.09
CA SER A 222 -14.00 -7.84 4.20
C SER A 222 -14.37 -9.04 5.07
N ALA A 223 -15.31 -8.84 6.00
CA ALA A 223 -15.91 -9.90 6.81
C ALA A 223 -16.60 -10.97 5.95
#